data_AF-A0AAD4H843-F1
#
_entry.id   AF-A0AAD4H843-F1
#
_cell.length_a   1.000
_cell.length_b   1.000
_cell.length_c   1.000
_cell.angle_alpha   90.00
_cell.angle_beta   90.00
_cell.angle_gamma   90.00
#
_symmetry.space_group_name_H-M   'P 1'
#
loop_
_entity.id
_entity.type
_entity.pdbx_description
1 polymer ?
#
loop_
_entity_poly.entity_id
_entity_poly.type
_entity_poly.pdbx_seq_one_letter_code
_entity_poly.pdbx_strand_id
1 'polypeptide(L)'
;LKLNSPKKTPEPLSPVDTDLEKDESRATFLIAGYPKYKCPYVWLRSNHKRLIQNSHDQKFETNDPLKLSTISTWRTDDVRLWDIIAEIITLTLSLSPVNPFRINLAYYDTLPLEECVIATGAMLDFLQRVYMKDTPYTEAVYADIRHLQKMHFVLYDELHSFLTERQSANVGPAPPPAAVAGAAGAGAMAGGNGHVLVETAMH
;
A
#
# COMPACT_ATOMS: atom_id res chain seq x y z
N LEU A 1 0.91 35.05 43.26
CA LEU A 1 1.83 34.43 42.28
C LEU A 1 1.31 33.01 42.01
N LYS A 2 0.60 32.79 40.90
CA LYS A 2 0.09 31.46 40.54
C LYS A 2 1.19 30.70 39.79
N LEU A 3 1.64 29.57 40.33
CA LEU A 3 2.57 28.66 39.66
C LEU A 3 1.89 28.07 38.41
N ASN A 4 2.50 28.27 37.24
CA ASN A 4 2.12 27.58 36.02
C ASN A 4 2.38 26.08 36.18
N SER A 5 1.35 25.27 36.01
CA SER A 5 1.47 23.82 35.90
C SER A 5 2.30 23.46 34.66
N PRO A 6 3.15 22.41 34.70
CA PRO A 6 3.98 22.02 33.57
C PRO A 6 3.11 21.53 32.41
N LYS A 7 3.37 22.08 31.21
CA LYS A 7 2.79 21.63 29.94
C LYS A 7 3.13 20.15 29.75
N LYS A 8 2.11 19.29 29.64
CA LYS A 8 2.27 17.85 29.38
C LYS A 8 2.87 17.68 27.98
N THR A 9 4.11 17.19 27.90
CA THR A 9 4.76 16.85 26.63
C THR A 9 3.94 15.74 25.96
N PRO A 10 3.62 15.84 24.65
CA PRO A 10 2.94 14.77 23.95
C PRO A 10 3.80 13.51 24.00
N GLU A 11 3.15 12.36 24.24
CA GLU A 11 3.82 11.06 24.24
C GLU A 11 4.41 10.81 22.85
N PRO A 12 5.62 10.21 22.77
CA PRO A 12 6.22 9.88 21.50
C PRO A 12 5.28 8.99 20.68
N LEU A 13 5.10 9.32 19.40
CA LEU A 13 4.27 8.57 18.46
C LEU A 13 4.76 7.13 18.25
N SER A 14 6.04 6.87 18.58
CA SER A 14 6.63 5.53 18.53
C SER A 14 6.57 4.89 19.90
N PRO A 15 6.01 3.67 20.04
CA PRO A 15 6.06 2.91 21.27
C PRO A 15 7.51 2.77 21.73
N VAL A 16 7.74 2.94 23.02
CA VAL A 16 9.03 2.60 23.62
C VAL A 16 9.16 1.08 23.61
N ASP A 17 10.35 0.55 23.37
CA ASP A 17 10.57 -0.91 23.30
C ASP A 17 10.07 -1.65 24.55
N THR A 18 10.16 -0.99 25.71
CA THR A 18 9.62 -1.48 26.98
C THR A 18 8.11 -1.69 26.97
N ASP A 19 7.36 -0.95 26.16
CA ASP A 19 5.91 -1.14 26.02
C ASP A 19 5.57 -2.27 25.05
N LEU A 20 6.42 -2.50 24.05
CA LEU A 20 6.32 -3.64 23.14
C LEU A 20 6.63 -4.98 23.83
N GLU A 21 7.51 -4.97 24.83
CA GLU A 21 7.85 -6.16 25.63
C GLU A 21 6.72 -6.59 26.57
N LYS A 22 5.83 -5.67 26.98
CA LYS A 22 4.72 -5.95 27.89
C LYS A 22 3.52 -6.61 27.19
N ASP A 23 3.36 -6.37 25.90
CA ASP A 23 2.24 -6.91 25.13
C ASP A 23 2.56 -8.31 24.59
N GLU A 24 2.14 -9.34 25.33
CA GLU A 24 2.31 -10.73 24.91
C GLU A 24 1.35 -11.14 23.77
N SER A 25 0.31 -10.34 23.50
CA SER A 25 -0.73 -10.65 22.51
C SER A 25 -0.32 -10.35 21.08
N ARG A 26 0.76 -9.58 20.90
CA ARG A 26 1.28 -9.15 19.60
C ARG A 26 2.74 -9.53 19.46
N ALA A 27 3.15 -9.81 18.23
CA ALA A 27 4.56 -9.92 17.90
C ALA A 27 5.01 -8.64 17.18
N THR A 28 6.11 -8.04 17.63
CA THR A 28 6.70 -6.85 17.00
C THR A 28 8.11 -7.15 16.56
N PHE A 29 8.40 -6.81 15.30
CA PHE A 29 9.68 -7.02 14.67
C PHE A 29 10.25 -5.69 14.19
N LEU A 30 11.56 -5.52 14.32
CA LEU A 30 12.31 -4.45 13.68
C LEU A 30 13.00 -5.01 12.45
N ILE A 31 12.73 -4.47 11.27
CA ILE A 31 13.45 -4.81 10.04
C ILE A 31 14.32 -3.62 9.67
N ALA A 32 15.64 -3.84 9.54
CA ALA A 32 16.57 -2.78 9.15
C ALA A 32 17.41 -3.20 7.94
N GLY A 33 17.48 -2.32 6.94
CA GLY A 33 18.36 -2.45 5.79
C GLY A 33 19.50 -1.46 5.86
N TYR A 34 20.70 -1.90 6.23
CA TYR A 34 21.88 -1.04 6.24
C TYR A 34 22.69 -1.24 4.95
N PRO A 35 22.99 -0.17 4.19
CA PRO A 35 23.74 -0.28 2.93
C PRO A 35 25.08 -1.00 3.06
N LYS A 36 25.77 -0.80 4.20
CA LYS A 36 27.06 -1.44 4.51
C LYS A 36 26.99 -2.97 4.45
N TYR A 37 25.88 -3.57 4.85
CA TYR A 37 25.75 -5.03 4.96
C TYR A 37 25.12 -5.68 3.72
N LYS A 38 24.52 -4.87 2.84
CA LYS A 38 23.89 -5.34 1.59
C LYS A 38 22.81 -6.42 1.79
N CYS A 39 22.22 -6.50 2.97
CA CYS A 39 21.10 -7.39 3.31
C CYS A 39 20.30 -6.80 4.48
N PRO A 40 19.00 -7.11 4.58
CA PRO A 40 18.19 -6.76 5.73
C PRO A 40 18.51 -7.66 6.93
N TYR A 41 18.26 -7.13 8.12
CA TYR A 41 18.28 -7.86 9.40
C TYR A 41 16.96 -7.64 10.11
N VAL A 42 16.55 -8.63 10.91
CA VAL A 42 15.27 -8.62 11.63
C VAL A 42 15.54 -8.89 13.10
N TRP A 43 14.94 -8.11 14.00
CA TRP A 43 15.00 -8.34 15.45
C TRP A 43 13.60 -8.53 16.00
N LEU A 44 13.45 -9.42 16.98
CA LEU A 44 12.24 -9.53 17.77
C LEU A 44 12.27 -8.47 18.88
N ARG A 45 11.27 -7.59 18.94
CA ARG A 45 11.17 -6.53 19.98
C ARG A 45 10.13 -6.82 21.06
N SER A 46 9.20 -7.74 20.81
CA SER A 46 8.17 -8.16 21.77
C SER A 46 8.56 -9.45 22.51
N ASN A 47 8.05 -9.65 23.73
CA ASN A 47 8.25 -10.87 24.51
C ASN A 47 7.27 -12.00 24.08
N HIS A 48 7.33 -12.40 22.81
CA HIS A 48 6.42 -13.41 22.27
C HIS A 48 6.95 -14.82 22.55
N LYS A 49 6.48 -15.42 23.66
CA LYS A 49 6.96 -16.69 24.25
C LYS A 49 7.20 -17.82 23.26
N ARG A 50 6.33 -18.00 22.25
CA ARG A 50 6.45 -19.09 21.28
C ARG A 50 7.68 -18.95 20.36
N LEU A 51 8.00 -17.73 19.95
CA LEU A 51 9.19 -17.45 19.13
C LEU A 51 10.47 -17.65 19.94
N ILE A 52 10.42 -17.37 21.24
CA ILE A 52 11.53 -17.57 22.17
C ILE A 52 11.72 -19.07 22.46
N GLN A 53 10.63 -19.83 22.63
CA GLN A 53 10.66 -21.28 22.92
C GLN A 53 11.05 -22.15 21.71
N ASN A 54 10.59 -21.84 20.51
CA ASN A 54 10.97 -22.58 19.30
C ASN A 54 12.48 -22.48 18.99
N SER A 55 13.18 -21.57 19.67
CA SER A 55 14.58 -21.25 19.45
C SER A 55 15.48 -21.87 20.51
N HIS A 56 15.16 -23.08 21.01
CA HIS A 56 15.88 -23.76 22.10
C HIS A 56 17.41 -23.91 21.93
N ASP A 57 17.95 -23.74 20.70
CA ASP A 57 19.40 -23.73 20.41
C ASP A 57 20.05 -22.33 20.34
N GLN A 58 19.26 -21.25 20.41
CA GLN A 58 19.74 -19.87 20.43
C GLN A 58 19.38 -19.23 21.76
N LYS A 59 20.39 -18.84 22.56
CA LYS A 59 20.18 -17.82 23.59
C LYS A 59 19.73 -16.56 22.86
N PHE A 60 18.42 -16.28 22.89
CA PHE A 60 17.88 -15.02 22.42
C PHE A 60 18.37 -13.93 23.37
N GLU A 61 19.50 -13.32 23.04
CA GLU A 61 19.77 -11.98 23.54
C GLU A 61 18.92 -11.03 22.70
N THR A 62 18.12 -10.17 23.35
CA THR A 62 17.19 -9.22 22.72
C THR A 62 17.83 -8.36 21.62
N ASN A 63 19.16 -8.29 21.57
CA ASN A 63 19.94 -7.48 20.64
C ASN A 63 20.44 -8.25 19.41
N ASP A 64 20.32 -9.58 19.37
CA ASP A 64 20.77 -10.37 18.23
C ASP A 64 19.70 -10.46 17.13
N PRO A 65 20.08 -10.33 15.85
CA PRO A 65 19.14 -10.48 14.76
C PRO A 65 18.70 -11.94 14.60
N LEU A 66 17.45 -12.12 14.19
CA LEU A 66 16.87 -13.42 13.82
C LEU A 66 17.64 -14.05 12.68
N LYS A 67 17.97 -15.34 12.83
CA LYS A 67 18.52 -16.17 11.77
C LYS A 67 17.38 -16.71 10.91
N LEU A 68 16.99 -15.91 9.92
CA LEU A 68 15.97 -16.28 8.94
C LEU A 68 16.59 -16.95 7.72
N SER A 69 15.90 -17.95 7.17
CA SER A 69 16.33 -18.67 5.96
C SER A 69 16.37 -17.73 4.76
N THR A 70 15.35 -16.89 4.60
CA THR A 70 15.26 -15.87 3.54
C THR A 70 16.40 -14.84 3.61
N ILE A 71 16.83 -14.46 4.82
CA ILE A 71 17.99 -13.56 4.97
C ILE A 71 19.29 -14.29 4.63
N SER A 72 19.40 -15.57 5.02
CA SER A 72 20.59 -16.38 4.78
C SER A 72 20.87 -16.58 3.29
N THR A 73 19.82 -16.69 2.47
CA THR A 73 19.92 -16.83 1.00
C THR A 73 19.76 -15.52 0.24
N TRP A 74 19.69 -14.37 0.93
CA TRP A 74 19.45 -13.05 0.31
C TRP A 74 20.37 -12.70 -0.86
N ARG A 75 21.63 -13.15 -0.80
CA ARG A 75 22.65 -12.85 -1.84
C ARG A 75 22.71 -13.89 -2.97
N THR A 76 22.19 -15.09 -2.74
CA THR A 76 22.31 -16.22 -3.67
C THR A 76 21.04 -16.42 -4.48
N ASP A 77 19.89 -16.12 -3.87
CA ASP A 77 18.58 -16.40 -4.42
C ASP A 77 17.84 -15.07 -4.68
N ASP A 78 16.75 -15.11 -5.46
CA ASP A 78 15.94 -13.93 -5.75
C ASP A 78 15.02 -13.56 -4.58
N VAL A 79 15.60 -13.32 -3.40
CA VAL A 79 14.85 -12.96 -2.19
C VAL A 79 14.40 -11.50 -2.26
N ARG A 80 13.18 -11.27 -1.80
CA ARG A 80 12.52 -9.97 -1.70
C ARG A 80 12.05 -9.76 -0.27
N LEU A 81 11.76 -8.51 0.07
CA LEU A 81 11.36 -8.14 1.43
C LEU A 81 10.09 -8.88 1.87
N TRP A 82 9.15 -9.12 0.95
CA TRP A 82 7.92 -9.84 1.28
C TRP A 82 8.16 -11.32 1.63
N ASP A 83 9.22 -11.96 1.11
CA ASP A 83 9.54 -13.33 1.53
C ASP A 83 9.95 -13.39 3.00
N ILE A 84 10.73 -12.40 3.44
CA ILE A 84 11.11 -12.23 4.84
C ILE A 84 9.86 -12.03 5.70
N ILE A 85 8.91 -11.21 5.22
CA ILE A 85 7.62 -11.01 5.91
C ILE A 85 6.82 -12.32 5.99
N ALA A 86 6.73 -13.09 4.90
CA ALA A 86 6.03 -14.37 4.89
C ALA A 86 6.66 -15.39 5.86
N GLU A 87 7.99 -15.45 5.93
CA GLU A 87 8.70 -16.28 6.90
C GLU A 87 8.41 -15.82 8.33
N ILE A 88 8.48 -14.52 8.62
CA ILE A 88 8.15 -13.96 9.94
C ILE A 88 6.72 -14.29 10.36
N ILE A 89 5.74 -14.14 9.46
CA ILE A 89 4.33 -14.46 9.74
C ILE A 89 4.18 -15.95 10.05
N THR A 90 4.82 -16.81 9.26
CA THR A 90 4.80 -18.26 9.46
C THR A 90 5.43 -18.65 10.80
N LEU A 91 6.54 -18.02 11.18
CA LEU A 91 7.15 -18.19 12.49
C LEU A 91 6.24 -17.71 13.62
N THR A 92 5.43 -16.67 13.38
CA THR A 92 4.57 -15.99 14.38
C THR A 92 3.19 -16.65 14.57
N LEU A 93 2.75 -17.51 13.65
CA LEU A 93 1.52 -18.29 13.80
C LEU A 93 1.78 -19.74 14.23
N SER A 94 0.88 -20.29 15.07
CA SER A 94 0.96 -21.68 15.55
C SER A 94 0.77 -22.69 14.43
N LEU A 95 -0.05 -22.34 13.44
CA LEU A 95 -0.24 -23.10 12.21
C LEU A 95 0.20 -22.22 11.05
N SER A 96 0.92 -22.83 10.10
CA SER A 96 1.34 -22.10 8.90
C SER A 96 0.11 -21.56 8.16
N PRO A 97 0.06 -20.25 7.84
CA PRO A 97 -1.09 -19.66 7.19
C PRO A 97 -1.21 -20.17 5.75
N VAL A 98 -2.45 -20.35 5.28
CA VAL A 98 -2.72 -20.68 3.87
C VAL A 98 -2.29 -19.55 2.94
N ASN A 99 -2.45 -18.30 3.38
CA ASN A 99 -1.94 -17.11 2.69
C ASN A 99 -1.37 -16.15 3.74
N PRO A 100 -0.05 -15.91 3.77
CA PRO A 100 0.55 -14.93 4.67
C PRO A 100 0.17 -13.48 4.32
N PHE A 101 -0.26 -13.22 3.09
CA PHE A 101 -0.69 -11.90 2.60
C PHE A 101 -2.20 -11.78 2.47
N ARG A 102 -2.97 -12.54 3.26
CA ARG A 102 -4.44 -12.50 3.21
C ARG A 102 -4.93 -11.07 3.45
N ILE A 103 -5.76 -10.60 2.54
CA ILE A 103 -6.33 -9.26 2.60
C ILE A 103 -7.57 -9.23 3.49
N ASN A 104 -7.71 -8.19 4.32
CA ASN A 104 -8.97 -7.87 4.98
C ASN A 104 -9.83 -6.98 4.07
N LEU A 105 -10.76 -7.57 3.32
CA LEU A 105 -11.60 -6.82 2.38
C LEU A 105 -12.50 -5.78 3.08
N ALA A 106 -12.97 -6.09 4.30
CA ALA A 106 -13.83 -5.18 5.08
C ALA A 106 -13.11 -3.89 5.52
N TYR A 107 -11.77 -3.86 5.48
CA TYR A 107 -11.01 -2.65 5.76
C TYR A 107 -11.26 -1.57 4.69
N TYR A 108 -11.40 -1.97 3.43
CA TYR A 108 -11.59 -1.02 2.33
C TYR A 108 -12.95 -0.29 2.41
N ASP A 109 -13.96 -0.94 2.98
CA ASP A 109 -15.27 -0.33 3.23
C ASP A 109 -15.20 0.81 4.27
N THR A 110 -14.11 0.90 5.03
CA THR A 110 -13.91 1.96 6.04
C THR A 110 -13.17 3.18 5.52
N LEU A 111 -12.59 3.10 4.32
CA LEU A 111 -11.77 4.17 3.75
C LEU A 111 -12.62 5.13 2.89
N PRO A 112 -12.27 6.43 2.83
CA PRO A 112 -12.81 7.34 1.82
C PRO A 112 -12.54 6.83 0.41
N LEU A 113 -13.42 7.16 -0.54
CA LEU A 113 -13.38 6.65 -1.92
C LEU A 113 -12.00 6.86 -2.58
N GLU A 114 -11.44 8.06 -2.51
CA GLU A 114 -10.16 8.40 -3.13
C GLU A 114 -9.01 7.57 -2.55
N GLU A 115 -8.98 7.43 -1.22
CA GLU A 115 -7.98 6.61 -0.52
C GLU A 115 -8.14 5.12 -0.83
N CYS A 116 -9.39 4.67 -0.93
CA CYS A 116 -9.73 3.28 -1.21
C CYS A 116 -9.27 2.86 -2.62
N VAL A 117 -9.48 3.70 -3.64
CA VAL A 117 -8.99 3.44 -5.01
C VAL A 117 -7.48 3.30 -5.03
N ILE A 118 -6.75 4.21 -4.36
CA ILE A 118 -5.28 4.17 -4.31
C ILE A 118 -4.81 2.91 -3.56
N ALA A 119 -5.40 2.63 -2.39
CA ALA A 119 -5.01 1.51 -1.55
C ALA A 119 -5.27 0.14 -2.23
N THR A 120 -6.41 -0.01 -2.91
CA THR A 120 -6.74 -1.22 -3.67
C THR A 120 -5.81 -1.39 -4.88
N GLY A 121 -5.52 -0.32 -5.63
CA GLY A 121 -4.57 -0.35 -6.74
C GLY A 121 -3.15 -0.71 -6.32
N ALA A 122 -2.65 -0.12 -5.24
CA ALA A 122 -1.33 -0.42 -4.69
C ALA A 122 -1.23 -1.86 -4.18
N MET A 123 -2.27 -2.35 -3.51
CA MET A 123 -2.31 -3.74 -3.02
C MET A 123 -2.40 -4.74 -4.18
N LEU A 124 -3.10 -4.42 -5.27
CA LEU A 124 -3.11 -5.23 -6.49
C LEU A 124 -1.71 -5.36 -7.10
N ASP A 125 -1.00 -4.26 -7.30
CA ASP A 125 0.38 -4.28 -7.84
C ASP A 125 1.30 -5.13 -6.95
N PHE A 126 1.20 -4.96 -5.63
CA PHE A 126 1.96 -5.76 -4.67
C PHE A 126 1.64 -7.26 -4.80
N LEU A 127 0.37 -7.66 -4.74
CA LEU A 127 -0.01 -9.07 -4.82
C LEU A 127 0.35 -9.69 -6.17
N GLN A 128 0.27 -8.94 -7.27
CA GLN A 128 0.71 -9.43 -8.58
C GLN A 128 2.20 -9.77 -8.58
N ARG A 129 3.06 -8.94 -7.96
CA ARG A 129 4.49 -9.25 -7.81
C ARG A 129 4.72 -10.51 -6.98
N VAL A 130 3.94 -10.70 -5.91
CA VAL A 130 3.99 -11.91 -5.09
C VAL A 130 3.58 -13.14 -5.89
N TYR A 131 2.50 -13.05 -6.66
CA TYR A 131 1.98 -14.13 -7.50
C TYR A 131 3.00 -14.61 -8.54
N MET A 132 3.80 -13.71 -9.12
CA MET A 132 4.81 -14.08 -10.13
C MET A 132 5.98 -14.93 -9.60
N LYS A 133 6.13 -15.06 -8.27
CA LYS A 133 7.29 -15.73 -7.65
C LYS A 133 7.12 -17.26 -7.47
N ASP A 134 5.99 -17.84 -7.89
CA ASP A 134 5.68 -19.27 -7.73
C ASP A 134 5.91 -19.79 -6.30
N THR A 135 5.03 -19.37 -5.40
CA THR A 135 5.09 -19.68 -3.97
C THR A 135 4.05 -20.75 -3.59
N PRO A 136 4.18 -21.42 -2.42
CA PRO A 136 3.20 -22.41 -1.97
C PRO A 136 1.77 -21.85 -1.78
N TYR A 137 1.63 -20.53 -1.66
CA TYR A 137 0.36 -19.82 -1.44
C TYR A 137 -0.14 -19.08 -2.67
N THR A 138 0.42 -19.36 -3.86
CA THR A 138 0.08 -18.69 -5.14
C THR A 138 -1.42 -18.73 -5.44
N GLU A 139 -2.07 -19.88 -5.28
CA GLU A 139 -3.52 -20.02 -5.53
C GLU A 139 -4.37 -19.16 -4.58
N ALA A 140 -3.95 -19.08 -3.32
CA ALA A 140 -4.67 -18.28 -2.31
C ALA A 140 -4.47 -16.78 -2.55
N VAL A 141 -3.26 -16.36 -2.95
CA VAL A 141 -2.99 -14.98 -3.38
C VAL A 141 -3.79 -14.63 -4.64
N TYR A 142 -3.88 -15.55 -5.61
CA TYR A 142 -4.68 -15.34 -6.81
C TYR A 142 -6.17 -15.18 -6.52
N ALA A 143 -6.71 -15.96 -5.57
CA ALA A 143 -8.08 -15.79 -5.10
C ALA A 143 -8.32 -14.38 -4.54
N ASP A 144 -7.38 -13.85 -3.75
CA ASP A 144 -7.47 -12.49 -3.20
C ASP A 144 -7.33 -11.42 -4.30
N ILE A 145 -6.41 -11.59 -5.26
CA ILE A 145 -6.27 -10.70 -6.43
C ILE A 145 -7.60 -10.58 -7.18
N ARG A 146 -8.29 -11.71 -7.45
CA ARG A 146 -9.56 -11.68 -8.19
C ARG A 146 -10.65 -10.88 -7.46
N HIS A 147 -10.72 -10.97 -6.14
CA HIS A 147 -11.69 -10.20 -5.36
C HIS A 147 -11.33 -8.72 -5.35
N LEU A 148 -10.07 -8.41 -5.07
CA LEU A 148 -9.58 -7.04 -5.00
C LEU A 148 -9.68 -6.33 -6.36
N GLN A 149 -9.45 -7.03 -7.46
CA GLN A 149 -9.52 -6.48 -8.81
C GLN A 149 -10.95 -6.08 -9.19
N LYS A 150 -11.95 -6.93 -8.87
CA LYS A 150 -13.36 -6.58 -9.07
C LYS A 150 -13.75 -5.36 -8.26
N MET A 151 -13.34 -5.30 -7.00
CA MET A 151 -13.58 -4.17 -6.12
C MET A 151 -12.94 -2.88 -6.67
N HIS A 152 -11.67 -2.93 -7.07
CA HIS A 152 -10.94 -1.79 -7.60
C HIS A 152 -11.62 -1.17 -8.83
N PHE A 153 -12.12 -2.00 -9.76
CA PHE A 153 -12.83 -1.48 -10.93
C PHE A 153 -14.13 -0.76 -10.59
N VAL A 154 -14.91 -1.28 -9.63
CA VAL A 154 -16.13 -0.62 -9.15
C VAL A 154 -15.80 0.73 -8.52
N LEU A 155 -14.81 0.76 -7.62
CA LEU A 155 -14.39 2.00 -6.95
C LEU A 155 -13.83 3.04 -7.93
N TYR A 156 -13.09 2.58 -8.94
CA TYR A 156 -12.54 3.47 -9.97
C TYR A 156 -13.63 4.11 -10.81
N ASP A 157 -14.66 3.34 -11.20
CA ASP A 157 -15.81 3.85 -11.96
C ASP A 157 -16.63 4.86 -11.15
N GLU A 158 -16.84 4.59 -9.86
CA GLU A 158 -17.49 5.51 -8.94
C GLU A 158 -16.70 6.82 -8.80
N LEU A 159 -15.39 6.73 -8.60
CA LEU A 159 -14.51 7.90 -8.53
C LEU A 159 -14.52 8.69 -9.84
N HIS A 160 -14.46 8.00 -10.98
CA HIS A 160 -14.48 8.65 -12.29
C HIS A 160 -15.79 9.41 -12.54
N SER A 161 -16.92 8.81 -12.18
CA SER A 161 -18.24 9.43 -12.27
C SER A 161 -18.32 10.68 -11.40
N PHE A 162 -17.90 10.58 -10.15
CA PHE A 162 -17.87 11.71 -9.20
C PHE A 162 -16.99 12.88 -9.69
N LEU A 163 -15.83 12.58 -10.27
CA LEU A 163 -14.95 13.62 -10.82
C LEU A 163 -15.55 14.29 -12.06
N THR A 164 -16.22 13.53 -12.92
CA THR A 164 -16.89 14.05 -14.12
C THR A 164 -18.07 14.97 -13.77
N GLU A 165 -18.88 14.61 -12.77
CA GLU A 165 -19.96 15.46 -12.25
C GLU A 165 -19.44 16.78 -11.69
N ARG A 166 -18.34 16.74 -10.92
CA ARG A 166 -17.69 17.94 -10.38
C ARG A 166 -17.17 18.85 -11.48
N GLN A 167 -16.57 18.30 -12.53
CA GLN A 167 -16.11 19.09 -13.67
C GLN A 167 -17.29 19.77 -14.38
N SER A 168 -18.39 19.04 -14.58
CA SER A 168 -19.59 19.56 -15.24
C SER A 168 -20.27 20.66 -14.43
N ALA A 169 -20.31 20.55 -13.10
CA ALA A 169 -20.87 21.57 -12.21
C ALA A 169 -20.01 22.85 -12.15
N ASN A 170 -18.71 22.75 -12.40
CA ASN A 170 -17.79 23.89 -12.39
C ASN A 170 -17.80 24.69 -13.71
N VAL A 171 -18.39 24.12 -14.77
CA VAL A 171 -18.71 24.84 -16.01
C VAL A 171 -20.09 25.48 -15.82
N GLY A 172 -20.12 26.72 -15.30
CA GLY A 172 -21.36 27.51 -15.17
C GLY A 172 -22.10 27.68 -16.51
N PRO A 173 -23.38 28.11 -16.49
CA PRO A 173 -24.20 28.21 -17.69
C PRO A 173 -23.50 29.05 -18.75
N ALA A 174 -23.45 28.53 -19.99
CA ALA A 174 -22.86 29.23 -21.12
C ALA A 174 -23.40 30.67 -21.19
N PRO A 175 -22.54 31.68 -21.37
CA PRO A 175 -23.02 33.05 -21.54
C PRO A 175 -24.03 33.07 -22.69
N PRO A 176 -25.16 33.78 -22.54
CA PRO A 176 -26.17 33.83 -23.59
C PRO A 176 -25.51 34.30 -24.90
N PRO A 177 -25.92 33.75 -26.06
CA PRO A 177 -25.34 34.14 -27.33
C PRO A 177 -25.47 35.66 -27.45
N ALA A 178 -24.33 36.34 -27.58
CA ALA A 178 -24.28 37.77 -27.80
C ALA A 178 -25.16 38.05 -29.02
N ALA A 179 -26.23 38.82 -28.81
CA ALA A 179 -27.11 39.26 -29.89
C ALA A 179 -26.24 39.96 -30.93
N VAL A 180 -26.08 39.32 -32.09
CA VAL A 180 -25.31 39.85 -33.21
C VAL A 180 -26.15 41.00 -33.78
N ALA A 181 -25.88 42.22 -33.30
CA ALA A 181 -26.42 43.43 -33.90
C ALA A 181 -25.87 43.51 -35.33
N GLY A 182 -26.78 43.43 -36.29
CA GLY A 182 -26.45 43.43 -37.71
C GLY A 182 -25.69 44.68 -38.13
N ALA A 183 -24.60 44.46 -38.86
CA ALA A 183 -24.10 45.42 -39.83
C ALA A 183 -23.75 44.63 -41.09
N ALA A 184 -24.54 44.88 -42.14
CA ALA A 184 -24.36 44.32 -43.46
C ALA A 184 -23.00 44.76 -44.06
N GLY A 185 -22.30 43.81 -44.67
CA GLY A 185 -21.08 44.06 -45.43
C GLY A 185 -20.61 42.81 -46.14
N ALA A 186 -20.91 42.71 -47.43
CA ALA A 186 -20.62 41.60 -48.31
C ALA A 186 -19.11 41.38 -48.53
N GLY A 187 -18.67 40.11 -48.69
CA GLY A 187 -17.33 39.82 -49.24
C GLY A 187 -16.77 38.40 -49.00
N ALA A 188 -17.11 37.49 -49.92
CA ALA A 188 -16.26 36.43 -50.51
C ALA A 188 -15.48 35.38 -49.66
N MET A 189 -15.84 34.12 -49.93
CA MET A 189 -15.01 32.94 -50.29
C MET A 189 -14.05 32.26 -49.28
N ALA A 190 -14.49 31.04 -48.91
CA ALA A 190 -13.79 29.74 -49.05
C ALA A 190 -12.59 29.35 -48.14
N GLY A 191 -12.76 28.19 -47.48
CA GLY A 191 -11.71 27.18 -47.31
C GLY A 191 -11.34 26.83 -45.85
N GLY A 192 -11.41 25.53 -45.50
CA GLY A 192 -10.68 25.03 -44.32
C GLY A 192 -11.29 23.80 -43.65
N ASN A 193 -10.88 22.62 -44.09
CA ASN A 193 -11.27 21.29 -43.60
C ASN A 193 -11.00 21.04 -42.11
N GLY A 194 -11.84 20.23 -41.50
CA GLY A 194 -11.53 19.50 -40.28
C GLY A 194 -10.52 18.39 -40.53
N HIS A 195 -9.52 18.30 -39.66
CA HIS A 195 -8.77 17.08 -39.35
C HIS A 195 -7.94 17.34 -38.08
N VAL A 196 -8.28 16.71 -36.95
CA VAL A 196 -7.38 16.66 -35.78
C VAL A 196 -6.74 15.28 -35.80
N LEU A 197 -5.44 15.26 -36.11
CA LEU A 197 -4.58 14.09 -36.10
C LEU A 197 -4.29 13.71 -34.65
N VAL A 198 -4.52 12.43 -34.31
CA VAL A 198 -4.01 11.81 -33.08
C VAL A 198 -2.61 11.30 -33.40
N GLU A 199 -1.59 11.81 -32.71
CA GLU A 199 -0.25 11.25 -32.79
C GLU A 199 0.21 10.76 -31.42
N THR A 200 0.33 9.44 -31.33
CA THR A 200 0.98 8.70 -30.25
C THR A 200 2.47 8.64 -30.58
N ALA A 201 3.34 9.00 -29.65
CA ALA A 201 4.77 8.69 -29.75
C ALA A 201 5.26 8.08 -28.44
N MET A 202 5.46 6.77 -28.48
CA MET A 202 6.39 6.05 -27.61
C MET A 202 7.82 6.34 -28.06
N HIS A 203 8.71 6.60 -27.10
CA HIS A 203 10.06 6.03 -27.07
C HIS A 203 10.52 5.93 -25.62
#